data_AF-A0A2L0MWJ5-F1
#
_entry.id   AF-A0A2L0MWJ5-F1
#
_cell.length_a   1.000
_cell.length_b   1.000
_cell.length_c   1.000
_cell.angle_alpha   90.00
_cell.angle_beta   90.00
_cell.angle_gamma   90.00
#
_symmetry.space_group_name_H-M   'P 1'
#
loop_
_entity.id
_entity.type
_entity.pdbx_description
1 polymer ?
#
loop_
_entity_poly.entity_id
_entity_poly.type
_entity_poly.pdbx_seq_one_letter_code
_entity_poly.pdbx_strand_id
1 'polypeptide(L)'
;MSRFGITAILALVIGLLLSAAPAQADTPLLAVSSDKATAPPGSSVTLTLALTNPHDTPVQFVYQSIQPTYGTTQNTGLKYAFSSCGGNVSACDTGATSGVVHHTVPVAAGATTTVTLTYEIAADSACGSGARIDFYTYIYDEYAAGTATDSGILDVPGNEVTCS
;
A
#
# COMPACT_ATOMS: atom_id res chain seq x y z
N MET A 1 2.36 38.70 -49.06
CA MET A 1 2.41 38.49 -47.60
C MET A 1 1.81 37.13 -47.22
N SER A 2 2.37 36.00 -47.68
CA SER A 2 1.80 34.66 -47.36
C SER A 2 2.81 33.56 -47.06
N ARG A 3 4.12 33.83 -47.14
CA ARG A 3 5.18 32.81 -47.01
C ARG A 3 5.88 32.79 -45.65
N PHE A 4 5.82 33.86 -44.87
CA PHE A 4 6.47 33.95 -43.55
C PHE A 4 5.57 33.55 -42.38
N GLY A 5 4.25 33.54 -42.56
CA GLY A 5 3.30 33.15 -41.51
C GLY A 5 3.28 31.65 -41.23
N ILE A 6 3.49 30.83 -42.27
CA ILE A 6 3.44 29.36 -42.15
C ILE A 6 4.65 28.84 -41.37
N THR A 7 5.84 29.42 -41.59
CA THR A 7 7.07 28.99 -40.90
C THR A 7 7.04 29.30 -39.40
N ALA A 8 6.45 30.43 -39.01
CA ALA A 8 6.31 30.82 -37.61
C ALA A 8 5.34 29.90 -36.84
N ILE A 9 4.25 29.47 -37.49
CA ILE A 9 3.29 28.53 -36.89
C ILE A 9 3.92 27.14 -36.75
N LEU A 10 4.68 26.69 -37.75
CA LEU A 10 5.34 25.38 -37.70
C LEU A 10 6.40 25.31 -36.58
N ALA A 11 7.19 26.38 -36.42
CA ALA A 11 8.20 26.47 -35.35
C ALA A 11 7.57 26.51 -33.95
N LEU A 12 6.43 27.19 -33.80
CA LEU A 12 5.69 27.24 -32.53
C LEU A 12 5.12 25.87 -32.15
N VAL A 13 4.53 25.15 -33.11
CA VAL A 13 3.98 23.80 -32.88
C VAL A 13 5.07 22.80 -32.52
N ILE A 14 6.25 22.87 -33.17
CA ILE A 14 7.39 22.00 -32.85
C ILE A 14 7.94 22.31 -31.45
N GLY A 15 8.02 23.60 -31.06
CA GLY A 15 8.45 23.99 -29.72
C GLY A 15 7.50 23.53 -28.60
N LEU A 16 6.19 23.51 -28.86
CA LEU A 16 5.17 23.02 -27.92
C LEU A 16 5.20 21.50 -27.77
N LEU A 17 5.48 20.75 -28.84
CA LEU A 17 5.57 19.29 -28.78
C LEU A 17 6.86 18.77 -28.13
N LEU A 18 7.95 19.54 -28.19
CA LEU A 18 9.26 19.16 -27.62
C LEU A 18 9.49 19.65 -26.19
N SER A 19 8.58 20.48 -25.64
CA SER A 19 8.65 21.01 -24.26
C SER A 19 7.78 20.25 -23.28
N ALA A 20 7.04 19.23 -23.74
CA ALA A 20 6.36 18.31 -22.85
C ALA A 20 7.40 17.45 -22.15
N ALA A 21 7.71 17.77 -20.88
CA ALA A 21 8.37 16.84 -20.00
C ALA A 21 7.55 15.52 -20.00
N PRO A 22 8.20 14.34 -20.02
CA PRO A 22 7.47 13.10 -19.89
C PRO A 22 6.63 13.19 -18.62
N ALA A 23 5.33 12.94 -18.74
CA ALA A 23 4.46 12.80 -17.59
C ALA A 23 4.98 11.59 -16.79
N GLN A 24 5.74 11.87 -15.74
CA GLN A 24 6.12 10.85 -14.77
C GLN A 24 4.83 10.52 -14.02
N ALA A 25 4.30 9.31 -14.25
CA ALA A 25 3.24 8.80 -13.40
C ALA A 25 3.77 8.81 -11.97
N ASP A 26 3.03 9.44 -11.07
CA ASP A 26 3.34 9.45 -9.66
C ASP A 26 3.42 7.99 -9.21
N THR A 27 4.58 7.54 -8.76
CA THR A 27 4.73 6.16 -8.29
C THR A 27 4.03 6.10 -6.95
N PRO A 28 2.95 5.32 -6.78
CA PRO A 28 2.23 5.29 -5.52
C PRO A 28 3.19 4.90 -4.41
N LEU A 29 3.22 5.71 -3.35
CA LEU A 29 4.09 5.54 -2.17
C LEU A 29 4.06 4.09 -1.68
N LEU A 30 2.87 3.48 -1.68
CA LEU A 30 2.64 2.13 -1.20
C LEU A 30 1.84 1.32 -2.22
N ALA A 31 2.39 0.16 -2.61
CA ALA A 31 1.66 -0.88 -3.32
C ALA A 31 1.22 -1.98 -2.34
N VAL A 32 -0.04 -2.42 -2.46
CA VAL A 32 -0.64 -3.38 -1.53
C VAL A 32 -1.31 -4.52 -2.27
N SER A 33 -1.20 -5.73 -1.74
CA SER A 33 -1.85 -6.91 -2.31
C SER A 33 -2.14 -7.97 -1.25
N SER A 34 -3.11 -8.85 -1.55
CA SER A 34 -3.39 -10.08 -0.81
C SER A 34 -3.00 -11.27 -1.67
N ASP A 35 -2.45 -12.33 -1.07
CA ASP A 35 -2.13 -13.57 -1.77
C ASP A 35 -3.38 -14.32 -2.26
N LYS A 36 -4.55 -14.05 -1.67
CA LYS A 36 -5.81 -14.72 -1.95
C LYS A 36 -6.98 -13.75 -1.96
N ALA A 37 -7.82 -13.82 -2.98
CA ALA A 37 -9.10 -13.10 -3.04
C ALA A 37 -10.20 -13.77 -2.20
N THR A 38 -10.09 -15.08 -1.96
CA THR A 38 -11.04 -15.88 -1.18
C THR A 38 -10.30 -16.84 -0.25
N ALA A 39 -10.85 -17.11 0.93
CA ALA A 39 -10.27 -18.07 1.87
C ALA A 39 -11.34 -18.63 2.83
N PRO A 40 -11.37 -19.95 3.10
CA PRO A 40 -12.31 -20.53 4.04
C PRO A 40 -11.90 -20.32 5.52
N PRO A 41 -12.83 -20.47 6.48
CA PRO A 41 -12.47 -20.56 7.90
C PRO A 41 -11.37 -21.60 8.17
N GLY A 42 -10.44 -21.28 9.08
CA GLY A 42 -9.31 -22.14 9.43
C GLY A 42 -8.09 -22.00 8.50
N SER A 43 -8.07 -21.01 7.61
CA SER A 43 -6.97 -20.73 6.71
C SER A 43 -6.27 -19.40 7.02
N SER A 44 -5.09 -19.22 6.43
CA SER A 44 -4.31 -17.98 6.52
C SER A 44 -4.34 -17.19 5.21
N VAL A 45 -4.21 -15.87 5.33
CA VAL A 45 -4.09 -14.92 4.22
C VAL A 45 -2.92 -14.00 4.49
N THR A 46 -2.11 -13.73 3.47
CA THR A 46 -0.92 -12.89 3.56
C THR A 46 -1.09 -11.62 2.74
N LEU A 47 -1.01 -10.49 3.43
CA LEU A 47 -0.95 -9.16 2.86
C LEU A 47 0.51 -8.82 2.56
N THR A 48 0.78 -8.25 1.39
CA THR A 48 2.09 -7.71 1.00
C THR A 48 1.99 -6.20 0.85
N LEU A 49 2.91 -5.49 1.50
CA LEU A 49 2.99 -4.02 1.55
C LEU A 49 4.37 -3.61 1.05
N ALA A 50 4.42 -2.93 -0.09
CA ALA A 50 5.65 -2.49 -0.73
C ALA A 50 5.73 -0.96 -0.74
N LEU A 51 6.59 -0.40 0.12
CA LEU A 51 6.84 1.03 0.22
C LEU A 51 7.99 1.39 -0.72
N THR A 52 7.76 2.30 -1.65
CA THR A 52 8.81 2.86 -2.51
C THR A 52 9.13 4.27 -2.05
N ASN A 53 10.37 4.54 -1.67
CA ASN A 53 10.81 5.88 -1.28
C ASN A 53 10.89 6.78 -2.54
N PRO A 54 9.97 7.75 -2.73
CA PRO A 54 9.97 8.61 -3.91
C PRO A 54 10.94 9.79 -3.78
N HIS A 55 11.54 9.98 -2.61
CA HIS A 55 12.38 11.13 -2.29
C HIS A 55 13.83 10.92 -2.75
N ASP A 56 14.57 12.03 -2.81
CA ASP A 56 16.00 12.07 -3.11
C ASP A 56 16.90 11.84 -1.88
N THR A 57 16.31 11.72 -0.70
CA THR A 57 16.99 11.39 0.56
C THR A 57 16.48 10.07 1.14
N PRO A 58 17.28 9.36 1.95
CA PRO A 58 16.80 8.12 2.55
C PRO A 58 15.73 8.40 3.60
N VAL A 59 14.68 7.57 3.59
CA VAL A 59 13.68 7.48 4.66
C VAL A 59 14.35 6.84 5.88
N GLN A 60 14.29 7.52 7.03
CA GLN A 60 14.97 7.15 8.26
C GLN A 60 14.02 6.51 9.29
N PHE A 61 12.71 6.70 9.12
CA PHE A 61 11.68 6.17 10.00
C PHE A 61 10.43 5.84 9.19
N VAL A 62 9.78 4.73 9.52
CA VAL A 62 8.47 4.37 8.97
C VAL A 62 7.61 3.80 10.09
N TYR A 63 6.42 4.36 10.25
CA TYR A 63 5.35 3.78 11.03
C TYR A 63 4.23 3.36 10.08
N GLN A 64 3.84 2.09 10.12
CA GLN A 64 2.74 1.60 9.31
C GLN A 64 1.81 0.71 10.14
N SER A 65 0.53 1.07 10.15
CA SER A 65 -0.53 0.32 10.82
C SER A 65 -1.56 -0.19 9.83
N ILE A 66 -2.14 -1.34 10.13
CA ILE A 66 -3.18 -2.02 9.35
C ILE A 66 -4.38 -2.19 10.27
N GLN A 67 -5.53 -1.70 9.83
CA GLN A 67 -6.77 -1.66 10.62
C GLN A 67 -7.92 -2.22 9.79
N PRO A 68 -8.91 -2.88 10.43
CA PRO A 68 -10.07 -3.34 9.71
C PRO A 68 -10.92 -2.17 9.23
N THR A 69 -11.54 -2.33 8.06
CA THR A 69 -12.55 -1.36 7.61
C THR A 69 -13.78 -1.39 8.53
N TYR A 70 -14.62 -0.37 8.40
CA TYR A 70 -15.91 -0.35 9.07
C TYR A 70 -16.79 -1.55 8.67
N GLY A 71 -16.78 -1.92 7.39
CA GLY A 71 -17.54 -3.10 6.90
C GLY A 71 -17.08 -4.40 7.57
N THR A 72 -15.78 -4.61 7.67
CA THR A 72 -15.19 -5.75 8.40
C THR A 72 -15.59 -5.72 9.88
N THR A 73 -15.51 -4.55 10.52
CA THR A 73 -15.81 -4.39 11.96
C THR A 73 -17.29 -4.64 12.28
N GLN A 74 -18.20 -4.25 11.38
CA GLN A 74 -19.64 -4.44 11.55
C GLN A 74 -20.07 -5.91 11.38
N ASN A 75 -19.28 -6.73 10.70
CA ASN A 75 -19.54 -8.15 10.58
C ASN A 75 -18.97 -8.91 11.78
N THR A 76 -19.69 -8.86 12.90
CA THR A 76 -19.29 -9.44 14.19
C THR A 76 -19.16 -10.97 14.18
N GLY A 77 -19.60 -11.64 13.11
CA GLY A 77 -19.38 -13.06 12.89
C GLY A 77 -17.98 -13.39 12.37
N LEU A 78 -17.26 -12.43 11.79
CA LEU A 78 -15.89 -12.63 11.31
C LEU A 78 -14.92 -12.72 12.48
N LYS A 79 -14.13 -13.79 12.49
CA LYS A 79 -13.10 -14.03 13.51
C LYS A 79 -11.78 -14.24 12.81
N TYR A 80 -10.85 -13.34 13.04
CA TYR A 80 -9.49 -13.42 12.51
C TYR A 80 -8.53 -12.66 13.42
N ALA A 81 -7.23 -12.96 13.29
CA ALA A 81 -6.19 -12.21 13.96
C ALA A 81 -4.90 -12.24 13.14
N PHE A 82 -4.16 -11.13 13.12
CA PHE A 82 -2.80 -11.13 12.60
C PHE A 82 -1.94 -12.06 13.45
N SER A 83 -1.25 -12.99 12.81
CA SER A 83 -0.44 -14.03 13.46
C SER A 83 1.05 -13.78 13.33
N SER A 84 1.49 -13.23 12.19
CA SER A 84 2.90 -13.04 11.90
C SER A 84 3.14 -11.93 10.89
N CYS A 85 4.41 -11.55 10.76
CA CYS A 85 4.88 -10.67 9.72
C CYS A 85 6.25 -11.15 9.20
N GLY A 86 6.67 -10.62 8.06
CA GLY A 86 7.95 -10.96 7.45
C GLY A 86 8.40 -9.93 6.42
N GLY A 87 9.43 -10.30 5.66
CA GLY A 87 10.09 -9.40 4.71
C GLY A 87 11.11 -8.49 5.40
N ASN A 88 11.26 -7.28 4.90
CA ASN A 88 12.26 -6.31 5.38
C ASN A 88 11.72 -5.49 6.56
N VAL A 89 11.48 -6.19 7.67
CA VAL A 89 10.84 -5.67 8.87
C VAL A 89 11.76 -5.85 10.08
N SER A 90 11.76 -4.87 10.98
CA SER A 90 12.54 -4.89 12.23
C SER A 90 11.74 -5.46 13.39
N ALA A 91 10.43 -5.19 13.42
CA ALA A 91 9.49 -5.69 14.42
C ALA A 91 8.05 -5.54 13.91
N CYS A 92 7.12 -6.28 14.52
CA CYS A 92 5.69 -6.12 14.28
C CYS A 92 4.90 -6.38 15.56
N ASP A 93 3.77 -5.70 15.67
CA ASP A 93 2.76 -5.98 16.69
C ASP A 93 1.61 -6.74 16.03
N THR A 94 1.39 -7.97 16.48
CA THR A 94 0.33 -8.89 16.01
C THR A 94 -0.47 -9.43 17.20
N GLY A 95 -1.47 -10.29 16.95
CA GLY A 95 -2.33 -10.87 17.99
C GLY A 95 -3.69 -10.18 18.15
N ALA A 96 -4.02 -9.22 17.28
CA ALA A 96 -5.30 -8.55 17.22
C ALA A 96 -5.87 -8.59 15.78
N THR A 97 -7.08 -8.03 15.60
CA THR A 97 -7.69 -7.78 14.28
C THR A 97 -7.03 -6.63 13.52
N SER A 98 -6.04 -5.98 14.14
CA SER A 98 -5.18 -4.96 13.58
C SER A 98 -3.72 -5.35 13.77
N GLY A 99 -2.83 -4.74 13.00
CA GLY A 99 -1.39 -4.99 13.07
C GLY A 99 -0.59 -3.71 12.87
N VAL A 100 0.65 -3.72 13.37
CA VAL A 100 1.64 -2.67 13.12
C VAL A 100 2.91 -3.32 12.58
N VAL A 101 3.53 -2.71 11.58
CA VAL A 101 4.82 -3.12 11.01
C VAL A 101 5.83 -2.00 11.12
N HIS A 102 7.03 -2.36 11.57
CA HIS A 102 8.17 -1.46 11.66
C HIS A 102 9.18 -1.84 10.59
N HIS A 103 9.19 -1.12 9.45
CA HIS A 103 10.12 -1.40 8.36
C HIS A 103 11.57 -1.29 8.82
N THR A 104 12.44 -2.11 8.24
CA THR A 104 13.88 -1.89 8.40
C THR A 104 14.29 -0.64 7.63
N VAL A 105 14.87 0.31 8.33
CA VAL A 105 15.34 1.61 7.85
C VAL A 105 16.86 1.73 8.02
N PRO A 106 17.56 2.56 7.22
CA PRO A 106 17.02 3.49 6.23
C PRO A 106 16.61 2.83 4.90
N VAL A 107 15.57 3.37 4.26
CA VAL A 107 15.20 3.02 2.87
C VAL A 107 15.83 4.06 1.94
N ALA A 108 16.78 3.63 1.10
CA ALA A 108 17.49 4.53 0.19
C ALA A 108 16.54 5.24 -0.80
N ALA A 109 16.96 6.39 -1.32
CA ALA A 109 16.24 7.13 -2.36
C ALA A 109 15.93 6.22 -3.56
N GLY A 110 14.66 6.18 -3.99
CA GLY A 110 14.18 5.34 -5.09
C GLY A 110 14.12 3.83 -4.79
N ALA A 111 14.51 3.38 -3.59
CA ALA A 111 14.45 1.96 -3.23
C ALA A 111 13.04 1.57 -2.74
N THR A 112 12.70 0.29 -2.97
CA THR A 112 11.48 -0.32 -2.44
C THR A 112 11.83 -1.25 -1.28
N THR A 113 11.10 -1.12 -0.17
CA THR A 113 11.10 -2.09 0.92
C THR A 113 9.77 -2.82 0.95
N THR A 114 9.81 -4.13 1.16
CA THR A 114 8.61 -4.98 1.15
C THR A 114 8.47 -5.70 2.48
N VAL A 115 7.29 -5.60 3.08
CA VAL A 115 6.91 -6.35 4.28
C VAL A 115 5.64 -7.13 4.04
N THR A 116 5.45 -8.20 4.81
CA THR A 116 4.25 -9.02 4.77
C THR A 116 3.59 -9.10 6.13
N LEU A 117 2.27 -9.18 6.16
CA LEU A 117 1.46 -9.46 7.34
C LEU A 117 0.55 -10.64 7.04
N THR A 118 0.54 -11.65 7.90
CA THR A 118 -0.34 -12.81 7.77
C THR A 118 -1.39 -12.75 8.87
N TYR A 119 -2.66 -12.92 8.50
CA TYR A 119 -3.74 -13.16 9.44
C TYR A 119 -4.35 -14.55 9.25
N GLU A 120 -4.80 -15.12 10.36
CA GLU A 120 -5.51 -16.39 10.41
C GLU A 120 -7.00 -16.11 10.55
N ILE A 121 -7.82 -16.80 9.74
CA ILE A 121 -9.26 -16.82 9.89
C ILE A 121 -9.60 -17.98 10.82
N ALA A 122 -10.27 -17.70 11.95
CA ALA A 122 -10.61 -18.74 12.91
C ALA A 122 -11.53 -19.79 12.27
N ALA A 123 -11.39 -21.05 12.69
CA ALA A 123 -12.18 -22.16 12.16
C ALA A 123 -13.70 -21.99 12.39
N ASP A 124 -14.09 -21.20 13.39
CA ASP A 124 -15.47 -20.89 13.76
C ASP A 124 -15.90 -19.47 13.33
N SER A 125 -15.19 -18.86 12.37
CA SER A 125 -15.57 -17.60 11.73
C SER A 125 -16.81 -17.79 10.85
N ALA A 126 -17.65 -16.76 10.78
CA ALA A 126 -18.71 -16.69 9.76
C ALA A 126 -18.11 -16.73 8.35
N CYS A 127 -18.88 -17.30 7.42
CA CYS A 127 -18.54 -17.42 6.01
C CYS A 127 -19.79 -17.22 5.13
N GLY A 128 -19.58 -17.05 3.82
CA GLY A 128 -20.64 -16.94 2.83
C GLY A 128 -20.87 -15.49 2.36
N SER A 129 -22.07 -15.22 1.83
CA SER A 129 -22.38 -13.93 1.23
C SER A 129 -22.19 -12.76 2.20
N GLY A 130 -21.38 -11.77 1.82
CA GLY A 130 -21.07 -10.59 2.64
C GLY A 130 -20.04 -10.82 3.76
N ALA A 131 -19.50 -12.04 3.91
CA ALA A 131 -18.39 -12.31 4.81
C ALA A 131 -17.09 -11.88 4.13
N ARG A 132 -16.63 -10.65 4.39
CA ARG A 132 -15.43 -10.09 3.78
C ARG A 132 -14.56 -9.42 4.83
N ILE A 133 -13.27 -9.75 4.80
CA ILE A 133 -12.25 -9.14 5.65
C ILE A 133 -11.45 -8.21 4.77
N ASP A 134 -11.71 -6.91 4.90
CA ASP A 134 -10.91 -5.84 4.29
C ASP A 134 -10.25 -4.96 5.35
N PHE A 135 -9.16 -4.31 4.94
CA PHE A 135 -8.40 -3.42 5.78
C PHE A 135 -8.17 -2.08 5.09
N TYR A 136 -7.67 -1.13 5.87
CA TYR A 136 -6.93 0.01 5.37
C TYR A 136 -5.61 0.09 6.13
N THR A 137 -4.63 0.77 5.55
CA THR A 137 -3.35 1.03 6.18
C THR A 137 -3.10 2.52 6.28
N TYR A 138 -2.61 2.95 7.44
CA TYR A 138 -2.00 4.27 7.60
C TYR A 138 -0.49 4.11 7.57
N ILE A 139 0.17 4.93 6.75
CA ILE A 139 1.63 5.01 6.66
C ILE A 139 2.08 6.43 6.98
N TYR A 140 3.17 6.53 7.72
CA TYR A 140 3.90 7.75 8.00
C TYR A 140 5.39 7.47 7.89
N ASP A 141 6.11 8.32 7.20
CA ASP A 141 7.55 8.21 7.02
C ASP A 141 8.27 9.55 7.19
N GLU A 142 9.51 9.47 7.70
CA GLU A 142 10.37 10.64 7.89
C GLU A 142 11.61 10.52 7.02
N TYR A 143 11.94 11.58 6.29
CA TYR A 143 13.09 11.67 5.40
C TYR A 143 13.85 12.98 5.64
N ALA A 144 14.90 13.25 4.84
CA ALA A 144 15.77 14.42 5.02
C ALA A 144 16.27 14.60 6.46
N ALA A 145 16.72 13.50 7.09
CA ALA A 145 17.16 13.48 8.49
C ALA A 145 16.08 13.92 9.52
N GLY A 146 14.82 13.63 9.23
CA GLY A 146 13.68 13.86 10.13
C GLY A 146 13.09 15.27 10.04
N THR A 147 13.54 16.11 9.10
CA THR A 147 12.98 17.46 8.93
C THR A 147 11.77 17.51 7.99
N ALA A 148 11.49 16.42 7.28
CA ALA A 148 10.38 16.31 6.34
C ALA A 148 9.67 14.96 6.52
N THR A 149 8.37 14.95 6.25
CA THR A 149 7.49 13.82 6.51
C THR A 149 6.43 13.69 5.45
N ASP A 150 6.06 12.45 5.13
CA ASP A 150 4.94 12.11 4.28
C ASP A 150 4.00 11.15 5.04
N SER A 151 2.72 11.14 4.68
CA SER A 151 1.78 10.18 5.25
C SER A 151 0.58 9.95 4.34
N GLY A 152 -0.09 8.82 4.53
CA GLY A 152 -1.25 8.45 3.72
C GLY A 152 -2.10 7.36 4.35
N ILE A 153 -3.34 7.26 3.85
CA ILE A 153 -4.24 6.15 4.13
C ILE A 153 -4.57 5.46 2.80
N LEU A 154 -4.41 4.14 2.75
CA LEU A 154 -4.67 3.34 1.56
C LEU A 154 -5.55 2.15 1.91
N ASP A 155 -6.49 1.81 1.02
CA ASP A 155 -7.26 0.58 1.14
C ASP A 155 -6.38 -0.63 0.91
N VAL A 156 -6.54 -1.67 1.74
CA VAL A 156 -5.82 -2.93 1.63
C VAL A 156 -6.87 -4.04 1.46
N PRO A 157 -7.12 -4.49 0.21
CA PRO A 157 -8.09 -5.54 -0.04
C PRO A 157 -7.58 -6.84 0.59
N GLY A 158 -8.39 -7.42 1.48
CA GLY A 158 -8.10 -8.73 2.06
C GLY A 158 -8.74 -9.83 1.23
N ASN A 159 -9.73 -10.52 1.81
CA ASN A 159 -10.40 -11.66 1.16
C ASN A 159 -11.90 -11.76 1.48
N GLU A 160 -12.63 -12.44 0.60
CA GLU A 160 -13.95 -13.00 0.94
C GLU A 160 -13.78 -14.31 1.70
N VAL A 161 -14.59 -14.51 2.74
CA VAL A 161 -14.59 -15.72 3.57
C VAL A 161 -15.62 -16.70 3.02
N THR A 162 -15.19 -17.65 2.20
CA THR A 162 -16.08 -18.61 1.54
C THR A 162 -16.36 -19.83 2.43
N CYS A 163 -17.61 -20.28 2.48
CA CYS A 163 -17.90 -21.60 3.06
C CYS A 163 -17.38 -22.67 2.09
N SER A 164 -16.61 -23.64 2.60
CA SER A 164 -15.92 -24.70 1.85
C SER A 164 -16.69 -25.29 0.67
#